data_AF-A0A1D2I7W1-F1
#
_entry.id   AF-A0A1D2I7W1-F1
#
_cell.length_a   1.000
_cell.length_b   1.000
_cell.length_c   1.000
_cell.angle_alpha   90.00
_cell.angle_beta   90.00
_cell.angle_gamma   90.00
#
_symmetry.space_group_name_H-M   'P 1'
#
loop_
_entity.id
_entity.type
_entity.pdbx_description
1 polymer ?
#
loop_
_entity_poly.entity_id
_entity_poly.type
_entity_poly.pdbx_seq_one_letter_code
_entity_poly.pdbx_strand_id
1 'polypeptide(L)'
;MTAVAHEPLTQEDVLLEGFLALDTPEGFRAEPIEGEIVVTPPPDADHEDCIGLIVEQVLERSRTRMQFSGNKGLKLRSGGGCPKDRLIPDGTFAPEGATAPPGSRFLDAL
;
A
#
# COMPACT_ATOMS: atom_id res chain seq x y z
N MET A 1 28.92 30.18 -9.26
CA MET A 1 27.64 29.48 -9.16
C MET A 1 27.67 28.35 -10.16
N THR A 2 27.71 27.11 -9.70
CA THR A 2 27.76 25.94 -10.58
C THR A 2 26.32 25.49 -10.81
N ALA A 3 25.80 25.66 -12.01
CA ALA A 3 24.48 25.17 -12.37
C ALA A 3 24.53 23.64 -12.44
N VAL A 4 23.79 22.98 -11.56
CA VAL A 4 23.57 21.53 -11.63
C VAL A 4 22.46 21.32 -12.64
N ALA A 5 22.75 20.59 -13.72
CA ALA A 5 21.72 20.15 -14.65
C ALA A 5 20.78 19.20 -13.89
N HIS A 6 19.55 19.64 -13.65
CA HIS A 6 18.52 18.77 -13.11
C HIS A 6 18.04 17.89 -14.26
N GLU A 7 18.29 16.58 -14.19
CA GLU A 7 17.65 15.64 -15.12
C GLU A 7 16.14 15.83 -15.00
N PRO A 8 15.37 15.81 -16.11
CA PRO A 8 13.93 15.96 -16.04
C PRO A 8 13.36 14.83 -15.20
N LEU A 9 12.71 15.17 -14.07
CA LEU A 9 11.98 14.19 -13.27
C LEU A 9 10.95 13.49 -14.15
N THR A 10 10.85 12.16 -14.02
CA THR A 10 9.78 11.44 -14.71
C THR A 10 8.44 11.80 -14.08
N GLN A 11 7.34 11.63 -14.83
CA GLN A 11 6.01 11.85 -14.27
C GLN A 11 5.75 10.99 -13.01
N GLU A 12 6.34 9.79 -12.96
CA GLU A 12 6.27 8.89 -11.80
C GLU A 12 7.02 9.45 -10.59
N ASP A 13 8.20 10.06 -10.79
CA ASP A 13 8.97 10.69 -9.71
C ASP A 13 8.20 11.88 -9.11
N VAL A 14 7.59 12.70 -9.97
CA VAL A 14 6.77 13.85 -9.54
C VAL A 14 5.54 13.40 -8.76
N LEU A 15 4.87 12.34 -9.21
CA LEU A 15 3.70 11.79 -8.52
C LEU A 15 4.07 11.17 -7.18
N LEU A 16 5.20 10.46 -7.11
CA LEU A 16 5.68 9.87 -5.86
C LEU A 16 6.08 10.96 -4.86
N GLU A 17 6.79 12.00 -5.31
CA GLU A 17 7.16 13.13 -4.47
C GLU A 17 5.90 13.86 -3.97
N GLY A 18 4.93 14.12 -4.85
CA GLY A 18 3.64 14.71 -4.48
C GLY A 18 2.85 13.85 -3.48
N PHE A 19 2.85 12.53 -3.65
CA PHE A 19 2.22 11.59 -2.73
C PHE A 19 2.88 11.59 -1.36
N LEU A 20 4.22 11.57 -1.31
CA LEU A 20 4.98 11.59 -0.05
C LEU A 20 4.90 12.94 0.68
N ALA A 21 4.63 14.03 -0.04
CA ALA A 21 4.47 15.37 0.52
C ALA A 21 3.01 15.70 0.89
N LEU A 22 2.05 14.80 0.60
CA LEU A 22 0.65 15.04 0.87
C LEU A 22 0.32 14.81 2.35
N ASP A 23 -0.10 15.87 3.04
CA ASP A 23 -0.72 15.75 4.35
C ASP A 23 -2.18 15.29 4.19
N THR A 24 -2.42 14.01 4.45
CA THR A 24 -3.76 13.42 4.37
C THR A 24 -4.56 13.75 5.65
N PRO A 25 -5.79 14.29 5.55
CA PRO A 25 -6.63 14.54 6.73
C PRO A 25 -6.84 13.28 7.57
N GLU A 26 -7.05 13.44 8.88
CA GLU A 26 -7.21 12.32 9.80
C GLU A 26 -8.33 11.36 9.33
N GLY A 27 -7.99 10.07 9.25
CA GLY A 27 -8.88 9.01 8.82
C GLY A 27 -9.03 8.86 7.31
N PHE A 28 -8.57 9.81 6.49
CA PHE A 28 -8.51 9.64 5.04
C PHE A 28 -7.28 8.81 4.65
N ARG A 29 -7.39 8.10 3.53
CA ARG A 29 -6.31 7.28 2.97
C ARG A 29 -5.95 7.79 1.59
N ALA A 30 -4.68 8.07 1.35
CA ALA A 30 -4.19 8.42 0.02
C ALA A 30 -3.51 7.22 -0.65
N GLU A 31 -3.73 7.01 -1.94
CA GLU A 31 -3.16 5.91 -2.71
C GLU A 31 -2.72 6.34 -4.11
N PRO A 32 -1.52 5.94 -4.57
CA PRO A 32 -1.10 6.15 -5.96
C PRO A 32 -1.71 5.06 -6.86
N ILE A 33 -2.68 5.42 -7.70
CA ILE A 33 -3.38 4.51 -8.62
C ILE A 33 -3.29 5.08 -10.04
N GLU A 34 -2.74 4.30 -10.98
CA GLU A 34 -2.77 4.66 -12.42
C GLU A 34 -2.19 6.02 -12.81
N GLY A 35 -1.26 6.55 -12.01
CA GLY A 35 -0.64 7.84 -12.27
C GLY A 35 -1.39 9.01 -11.62
N GLU A 36 -2.33 8.70 -10.73
CA GLU A 36 -3.10 9.67 -9.95
C GLU A 36 -2.94 9.37 -8.45
N ILE A 37 -3.15 10.39 -7.62
CA ILE A 37 -3.27 10.23 -6.17
C ILE A 37 -4.75 10.27 -5.84
N VAL A 38 -5.29 9.13 -5.42
CA VAL A 38 -6.69 9.00 -4.99
C VAL A 38 -6.74 9.14 -3.48
N VAL A 39 -7.65 9.98 -2.97
CA VAL A 39 -7.87 10.14 -1.53
C VAL A 39 -9.25 9.59 -1.17
N THR A 40 -9.26 8.51 -0.42
CA THR A 40 -10.45 7.79 0.02
C THR A 40 -10.82 8.23 1.44
N PRO A 41 -12.10 8.53 1.71
CA PRO A 41 -12.56 8.81 3.08
C PRO A 41 -12.35 7.60 4.02
N PRO A 42 -12.41 7.81 5.34
CA PRO A 42 -12.32 6.72 6.30
C PRO A 42 -13.33 5.63 5.96
N PRO A 43 -12.95 4.35 6.08
CA PRO A 43 -13.90 3.26 5.95
C PRO A 43 -15.03 3.44 6.97
N ASP A 44 -16.26 3.16 6.53
CA ASP A 44 -17.42 3.16 7.40
C ASP A 44 -17.48 1.87 8.24
N ALA A 45 -18.39 1.83 9.22
CA ALA A 45 -18.53 0.68 10.09
C ALA A 45 -18.87 -0.61 9.31
N ASP A 46 -19.63 -0.49 8.21
CA ASP A 46 -20.02 -1.61 7.36
C ASP A 46 -18.81 -2.20 6.62
N HIS A 47 -17.87 -1.36 6.19
CA HIS A 47 -16.60 -1.79 5.60
C HIS A 47 -15.77 -2.62 6.59
N GLU A 48 -15.63 -2.16 7.83
CA GLU A 48 -14.88 -2.87 8.87
C GLU A 48 -15.54 -4.20 9.28
N ASP A 49 -16.88 -4.25 9.30
CA ASP A 49 -17.63 -5.50 9.52
C ASP A 49 -17.35 -6.53 8.41
N CYS A 50 -17.29 -6.09 7.15
CA CYS A 50 -16.95 -6.97 6.02
C CYS A 50 -15.52 -7.53 6.16
N ILE A 51 -14.55 -6.69 6.53
CA ILE A 51 -13.17 -7.13 6.77
C ILE A 51 -13.13 -8.13 7.93
N GLY A 52 -13.81 -7.84 9.04
CA GLY A 52 -13.88 -8.72 10.20
C GLY A 52 -14.37 -10.13 9.83
N LEU A 53 -15.45 -10.23 9.06
CA LEU A 53 -16.00 -11.50 8.59
C LEU A 53 -15.02 -12.29 7.71
N ILE A 54 -14.27 -11.61 6.83
CA ILE A 54 -13.27 -12.26 5.98
C ILE A 54 -12.09 -12.73 6.83
N VAL A 55 -11.61 -11.90 7.76
CA VAL A 55 -10.50 -12.23 8.66
C VAL A 55 -10.83 -13.44 9.52
N GLU A 56 -12.02 -13.47 10.14
CA GLU A 56 -12.49 -14.60 10.94
C GLU A 56 -12.50 -15.89 10.12
N GLN A 57 -13.13 -15.86 8.94
CA GLN A 57 -13.20 -17.03 8.06
C GLN A 57 -11.81 -17.55 7.65
N VAL A 58 -10.88 -16.66 7.30
CA VAL A 58 -9.53 -17.05 6.88
C VAL A 58 -8.73 -17.60 8.05
N LEU A 59 -8.75 -16.93 9.21
CA LEU A 59 -7.98 -17.36 10.37
C LEU A 59 -8.48 -18.68 10.96
N GLU A 60 -9.79 -18.93 10.91
CA GLU A 60 -10.38 -20.15 11.47
C GLU A 60 -10.36 -21.34 10.51
N ARG A 61 -10.53 -21.10 9.19
CA ARG A 61 -10.78 -22.17 8.22
C ARG A 61 -9.59 -22.46 7.30
N SER A 62 -8.56 -21.62 7.31
CA SER A 62 -7.36 -21.88 6.52
C SER A 62 -6.63 -23.13 7.03
N ARG A 63 -6.19 -23.98 6.09
CA ARG A 63 -5.34 -25.15 6.41
C ARG A 63 -3.94 -24.75 6.86
N THR A 64 -3.50 -23.55 6.49
CA THR A 64 -2.23 -22.96 6.90
C THR A 64 -2.51 -21.88 7.91
N ARG A 65 -1.74 -21.83 8.99
CA ARG A 65 -1.85 -20.76 9.97
C ARG A 65 -1.45 -19.44 9.31
N MET A 66 -2.36 -18.47 9.30
CA MET A 66 -2.17 -17.18 8.65
C MET A 66 -1.96 -16.07 9.69
N GLN A 67 -1.26 -15.03 9.27
CA GLN A 67 -1.22 -13.71 9.91
C GLN A 67 -1.97 -12.73 9.01
N PHE A 68 -2.54 -11.69 9.62
CA PHE A 68 -3.25 -10.63 8.93
C PHE A 68 -2.67 -9.27 9.33
N SER A 69 -2.56 -8.36 8.36
CA SER A 69 -2.25 -6.95 8.60
C SER A 69 -3.19 -6.09 7.76
N GLY A 70 -4.06 -5.32 8.43
CA GLY A 70 -4.80 -4.23 7.82
C GLY A 70 -3.98 -2.94 7.78
N ASN A 71 -4.47 -1.93 7.03
CA ASN A 71 -3.98 -0.55 7.08
C ASN A 71 -2.47 -0.38 6.85
N LYS A 72 -1.86 -1.22 6.00
CA LYS A 72 -0.44 -1.11 5.65
C LYS A 72 -0.24 -1.10 4.15
N GLY A 73 0.64 -0.21 3.69
CA GLY A 73 1.12 -0.23 2.33
C GLY A 73 2.07 -1.40 2.10
N LEU A 74 2.10 -1.91 0.89
CA LEU A 74 3.02 -2.95 0.44
C LEU A 74 3.89 -2.41 -0.70
N LYS A 75 5.21 -2.48 -0.52
CA LYS A 75 6.13 -2.36 -1.65
C LYS A 75 6.38 -3.74 -2.24
N LEU A 76 6.03 -3.98 -3.49
CA LEU A 76 6.29 -5.19 -4.27
C LEU A 76 7.59 -5.07 -5.07
N ARG A 77 7.97 -6.14 -5.79
CA ARG A 77 8.96 -6.06 -6.85
C ARG A 77 8.28 -5.60 -8.13
N SER A 78 8.84 -4.63 -8.84
CA SER A 78 8.39 -4.26 -10.18
C SER A 78 8.52 -5.47 -11.13
N GLY A 79 7.42 -5.95 -11.69
CA GLY A 79 7.45 -6.94 -12.77
C GLY A 79 7.84 -6.25 -14.07
N GLY A 80 8.67 -6.85 -14.93
CA GLY A 80 9.30 -6.19 -16.08
C GLY A 80 8.40 -5.47 -17.11
N GLY A 81 7.06 -5.54 -16.98
CA GLY A 81 6.09 -4.77 -17.76
C GLY A 81 5.15 -3.86 -16.94
N CYS A 82 5.28 -3.81 -15.62
CA CYS A 82 4.51 -2.91 -14.75
C CYS A 82 5.47 -2.20 -13.77
N PRO A 83 5.74 -0.89 -13.97
CA PRO A 83 6.63 -0.14 -13.09
C PRO A 83 6.05 0.07 -11.68
N LYS A 84 4.72 -0.07 -11.52
CA LYS A 84 4.05 0.09 -10.22
C LYS A 84 4.45 -1.02 -9.27
N ASP A 85 5.11 -0.63 -8.18
CA ASP A 85 5.63 -1.52 -7.16
C ASP A 85 5.04 -1.22 -5.78
N ARG A 86 3.95 -0.45 -5.69
CA ARG A 86 3.32 -0.06 -4.43
C ARG A 86 1.81 -0.27 -4.50
N LEU A 87 1.26 -0.84 -3.44
CA LEU A 87 -0.18 -1.09 -3.27
C LEU A 87 -0.57 -0.77 -1.83
N ILE A 88 -1.82 -0.35 -1.63
CA ILE A 88 -2.39 -0.19 -0.30
C ILE A 88 -3.65 -1.04 -0.24
N PRO A 89 -3.55 -2.33 0.14
CA PRO A 89 -4.73 -3.19 0.27
C PRO A 89 -5.53 -2.85 1.54
N ASP A 90 -6.80 -3.23 1.55
CA ASP A 90 -7.66 -3.21 2.75
C ASP A 90 -7.06 -4.11 3.85
N GLY A 91 -6.49 -5.25 3.44
CA GLY A 91 -5.73 -6.12 4.32
C GLY A 91 -4.90 -7.15 3.58
N THR A 92 -3.84 -7.61 4.23
CA THR A 92 -2.89 -8.59 3.69
C THR A 92 -2.85 -9.82 4.58
N PHE A 93 -2.99 -11.00 3.97
CA PHE A 93 -2.75 -12.28 4.63
C PHE A 93 -1.41 -12.87 4.20
N ALA A 94 -0.67 -13.45 5.14
CA ALA A 94 0.52 -14.22 4.87
C ALA A 94 0.60 -15.44 5.78
N PRO A 95 1.22 -16.57 5.38
CA PRO A 95 1.48 -17.67 6.29
C PRO A 95 2.28 -17.21 7.52
N GLU A 96 2.02 -17.81 8.67
CA GLU A 96 2.76 -17.50 9.89
C GLU A 96 4.26 -17.76 9.70
N GLY A 97 5.09 -16.78 10.08
CA GLY A 97 6.54 -16.82 9.86
C GLY A 97 6.98 -16.43 8.44
N ALA A 98 6.05 -16.13 7.53
CA ALA A 98 6.40 -15.48 6.27
C ALA A 98 6.94 -14.08 6.56
N THR A 99 8.16 -13.84 6.10
CA THR A 99 8.68 -12.48 5.96
C THR A 99 8.21 -11.93 4.62
N ALA A 100 8.10 -10.60 4.52
CA ALA A 100 7.84 -9.96 3.24
C ALA A 100 8.81 -10.55 2.19
N PRO A 101 8.34 -11.00 1.00
CA PRO A 101 9.20 -11.58 -0.02
C PRO A 101 10.46 -10.74 -0.23
N PRO A 102 11.65 -11.32 -0.48
CA PRO A 102 12.90 -10.56 -0.52
C PRO A 102 12.76 -9.33 -1.43
N GLY A 103 13.02 -8.12 -0.92
CA GLY A 103 12.85 -6.87 -1.67
C GLY A 103 11.48 -6.18 -1.54
N SER A 104 10.50 -6.82 -0.89
CA SER A 104 9.25 -6.19 -0.46
C SER A 104 9.32 -5.77 1.00
N ARG A 105 8.59 -4.72 1.37
CA ARG A 105 8.50 -4.21 2.75
C ARG A 105 7.09 -3.70 3.02
N PHE A 106 6.62 -3.93 4.24
CA PHE A 106 5.49 -3.19 4.77
C PHE A 106 5.89 -1.72 4.90
N LEU A 107 5.07 -0.84 4.35
CA LEU A 107 5.13 0.58 4.60
C LEU A 107 4.10 0.82 5.69
N ASP A 108 4.54 1.38 6.83
CA ASP A 108 3.58 1.97 7.77
C ASP A 108 2.77 3.00 6.98
N ALA A 109 1.45 3.00 7.19
CA ALA A 109 0.52 3.86 6.47
C ALA A 109 1.14 5.26 6.34
N LEU A 110 1.41 5.63 5.09
CA LEU A 110 1.78 7.00 4.73
C LEU A 110 0.55 7.87 4.94
#